data_AF-A0A6I8UM14-F1
#
_entry.id   AF-A0A6I8UM14-F1
#
_cell.length_a   1.000
_cell.length_b   1.000
_cell.length_c   1.000
_cell.angle_alpha   90.00
_cell.angle_beta   90.00
_cell.angle_gamma   90.00
#
_symmetry.space_group_name_H-M   'P 1'
#
loop_
_entity.id
_entity.type
_entity.pdbx_description
1 polymer ?
#
loop_
_entity_poly.entity_id
_entity_poly.type
_entity_poly.pdbx_seq_one_letter_code
_entity_poly.pdbx_strand_id
1 'polypeptide(L)'
;MAIGSKIIKPGGADPDDFEKSIAQALVELEANSDLKPYLRDLHITRAREIEFGSKKAVIIYVPIPQQKVFQKIQIILVRELEKKFSGKHVVVIGERKILPKPTRKARNPLKQKRPRSRTLTAVYDAILEDLVFPAEIVGKRIRVKLDGSQLVKVHLDKNQQTTIEHKVDTFTSVYKKLTGRDVTFEFPDNYLNV
;
A
#
# COMPACT_ATOMS: atom_id res chain seq x y z
N MET A 1 5.15 -26.57 4.96
CA MET A 1 3.85 -25.87 4.78
C MET A 1 3.66 -25.64 3.29
N ALA A 2 2.45 -25.86 2.78
CA ALA A 2 2.16 -25.71 1.36
C ALA A 2 2.22 -24.23 0.92
N ILE A 3 2.73 -23.96 -0.29
CA ILE A 3 2.83 -22.62 -0.90
C ILE A 3 1.46 -21.92 -0.93
N GLY A 4 0.37 -22.68 -1.08
CA GLY A 4 -1.00 -22.16 -1.08
C GLY A 4 -1.52 -21.64 0.26
N SER A 5 -0.81 -21.82 1.38
CA SER A 5 -1.30 -21.32 2.68
C SER A 5 -1.10 -19.83 2.89
N LYS A 6 -0.20 -19.19 2.12
CA LYS A 6 0.15 -17.77 2.28
C LYS A 6 -0.60 -16.84 1.35
N ILE A 7 -1.31 -17.35 0.35
CA ILE A 7 -2.18 -16.53 -0.52
C ILE A 7 -3.61 -17.00 -0.37
N ILE A 8 -4.49 -16.08 0.00
CA ILE A 8 -5.93 -16.33 0.06
C ILE A 8 -6.62 -15.24 -0.75
N LYS A 9 -6.98 -15.56 -2.00
CA LYS A 9 -7.71 -14.62 -2.86
C LYS A 9 -9.16 -14.47 -2.40
N PRO A 10 -9.71 -13.25 -2.41
CA PRO A 10 -11.14 -13.05 -2.17
C PRO A 10 -11.95 -13.72 -3.30
N GLY A 11 -12.78 -14.69 -2.94
CA GLY A 11 -13.63 -15.42 -3.90
C GLY A 11 -13.03 -16.74 -4.42
N GLY A 12 -11.90 -17.20 -3.86
CA GLY A 12 -11.38 -18.55 -4.12
C GLY A 12 -10.78 -18.75 -5.52
N ALA A 13 -10.40 -17.67 -6.20
CA ALA A 13 -9.70 -17.75 -7.48
C ALA A 13 -8.27 -18.29 -7.30
N ASP A 14 -7.75 -18.97 -8.33
CA ASP A 14 -6.39 -19.49 -8.32
C ASP A 14 -5.34 -18.38 -8.32
N PRO A 15 -4.20 -18.56 -7.62
CA PRO A 15 -3.12 -17.58 -7.58
C PRO A 15 -2.37 -17.49 -8.92
N ASP A 16 -1.97 -16.28 -9.28
CA ASP A 16 -1.18 -16.03 -10.49
C ASP A 16 0.28 -16.47 -10.25
N ASP A 17 1.04 -16.74 -11.30
CA ASP A 17 2.43 -17.24 -11.14
C ASP A 17 3.34 -16.24 -10.41
N PHE A 18 3.13 -14.95 -10.63
CA PHE A 18 3.81 -13.91 -9.87
C PHE A 18 3.44 -13.95 -8.38
N GLU A 19 2.18 -14.17 -8.06
CA GLU A 19 1.75 -14.28 -6.67
C GLU A 19 2.34 -15.52 -6.02
N LYS A 20 2.34 -16.68 -6.70
CA LYS A 20 3.01 -17.91 -6.24
C LYS A 20 4.48 -17.66 -5.90
N SER A 21 5.19 -16.85 -6.70
CA SER A 21 6.58 -16.49 -6.42
C SER A 21 6.73 -15.71 -5.11
N ILE A 22 5.78 -14.81 -4.80
CA ILE A 22 5.76 -14.04 -3.55
C ILE A 22 5.38 -14.94 -2.36
N ALA A 23 4.41 -15.84 -2.52
CA ALA A 23 4.10 -16.82 -1.47
C ALA A 23 5.30 -17.71 -1.14
N GLN A 24 6.00 -18.19 -2.17
CA GLN A 24 7.20 -18.99 -1.96
C GLN A 24 8.27 -18.18 -1.21
N ALA A 25 8.49 -16.92 -1.61
CA ALA A 25 9.42 -16.04 -0.92
C ALA A 25 9.06 -15.85 0.56
N LEU A 26 7.76 -15.73 0.90
CA LEU A 26 7.27 -15.63 2.29
C LEU A 26 7.45 -16.93 3.09
N VAL A 27 7.25 -18.10 2.48
CA VAL A 27 7.47 -19.40 3.14
C VAL A 27 8.95 -19.60 3.45
N GLU A 28 9.83 -19.25 2.53
CA GLU A 28 11.28 -19.29 2.76
C GLU A 28 11.71 -18.33 3.88
N LEU A 29 11.10 -17.14 3.96
CA LEU A 29 11.36 -16.21 5.06
C LEU A 29 10.87 -16.76 6.41
N GLU A 30 9.73 -17.46 6.44
CA GLU A 30 9.26 -18.13 7.64
C GLU A 30 10.21 -19.24 8.13
N ALA A 31 10.90 -19.91 7.22
CA ALA A 31 11.85 -20.98 7.56
C ALA A 31 13.18 -20.46 8.12
N ASN A 32 13.65 -19.31 7.62
CA ASN A 32 15.04 -18.86 7.81
C ASN A 32 15.20 -17.67 8.76
N SER A 33 14.11 -17.14 9.34
CA SER A 33 14.17 -15.90 10.12
C SER A 33 13.42 -15.95 11.44
N ASP A 34 13.80 -15.05 12.34
CA ASP A 34 13.09 -14.74 13.60
C ASP A 34 11.67 -14.17 13.37
N LEU A 35 11.25 -14.01 12.11
CA LEU A 35 9.91 -13.57 11.73
C LEU A 35 8.89 -14.72 11.73
N LYS A 36 9.33 -15.97 11.92
CA LYS A 36 8.47 -17.16 12.01
C LYS A 36 7.21 -17.00 12.90
N PRO A 37 7.29 -16.51 14.16
CA PRO A 37 6.11 -16.37 15.01
C PRO A 37 5.09 -15.37 14.45
N TYR A 38 5.54 -14.38 13.69
CA TYR A 38 4.65 -13.39 13.09
C TYR A 38 4.10 -13.86 11.75
N LEU A 39 4.93 -14.48 10.91
CA LEU A 39 4.55 -14.87 9.55
C LEU A 39 3.58 -16.04 9.51
N ARG A 40 3.56 -16.92 10.52
CA ARG A 40 2.76 -18.16 10.53
C ARG A 40 1.28 -17.94 10.18
N ASP A 41 0.66 -16.95 10.82
CA ASP A 41 -0.78 -16.67 10.70
C ASP A 41 -1.12 -15.60 9.64
N LEU A 42 -0.09 -15.03 9.01
CA LEU A 42 -0.25 -13.98 8.02
C LEU A 42 -0.42 -14.58 6.62
N HIS A 43 -1.32 -13.97 5.86
CA HIS A 43 -1.51 -14.25 4.45
C HIS A 43 -1.64 -12.95 3.66
N ILE A 44 -1.35 -13.04 2.38
CA ILE A 44 -1.58 -11.98 1.41
C ILE A 44 -2.83 -12.31 0.61
N THR A 45 -3.52 -11.29 0.13
CA THR A 45 -4.72 -11.48 -0.68
C THR A 45 -4.41 -11.43 -2.16
N ARG A 46 -3.49 -10.55 -2.55
CA ARG A 46 -3.13 -10.31 -3.93
C ARG A 46 -1.71 -9.75 -4.00
N ALA A 47 -1.03 -9.96 -5.10
CA ALA A 47 0.14 -9.16 -5.45
C ALA A 47 0.07 -8.65 -6.89
N ARG A 48 0.70 -7.50 -7.15
CA ARG A 48 0.81 -6.92 -8.49
C ARG A 48 2.18 -6.32 -8.69
N GLU A 49 2.75 -6.51 -9.87
CA GLU A 49 3.90 -5.74 -10.32
C GLU A 49 3.41 -4.53 -11.13
N ILE A 50 4.02 -3.37 -10.91
CA ILE A 50 3.76 -2.14 -11.65
C ILE A 50 5.07 -1.63 -12.23
N GLU A 51 5.04 -1.30 -13.52
CA GLU A 51 6.15 -0.69 -14.23
C GLU A 51 5.92 0.83 -14.34
N PHE A 52 6.95 1.62 -14.05
CA PHE A 52 6.94 3.06 -14.20
C PHE A 52 8.30 3.54 -14.74
N GLY A 53 8.31 3.93 -16.02
CA GLY A 53 9.54 4.26 -16.73
C GLY A 53 10.48 3.06 -16.83
N SER A 54 11.69 3.19 -16.30
CA SER A 54 12.71 2.12 -16.27
C SER A 54 12.69 1.26 -15.01
N LYS A 55 11.87 1.61 -14.00
CA LYS A 55 11.80 0.90 -12.72
C LYS A 55 10.52 0.08 -12.60
N LYS A 56 10.59 -1.02 -11.86
CA LYS A 56 9.43 -1.84 -11.48
C LYS A 56 9.26 -1.81 -9.97
N ALA A 57 8.02 -1.79 -9.49
CA ALA A 57 7.67 -1.93 -8.10
C ALA A 57 6.66 -3.06 -7.89
N VAL A 58 6.78 -3.71 -6.73
CA VAL A 58 5.91 -4.80 -6.31
C VAL A 58 4.95 -4.27 -5.26
N ILE A 59 3.66 -4.47 -5.49
CA ILE A 59 2.60 -4.15 -4.54
C ILE A 59 2.06 -5.44 -3.98
N ILE A 60 2.09 -5.54 -2.65
CA ILE A 60 1.53 -6.66 -1.90
C ILE A 60 0.27 -6.19 -1.19
N TYR A 61 -0.85 -6.82 -1.49
CA TYR A 61 -2.12 -6.57 -0.83
C TYR A 61 -2.29 -7.49 0.38
N VAL A 62 -2.60 -6.87 1.50
CA VAL A 62 -2.75 -7.52 2.80
C VAL A 62 -4.19 -7.36 3.28
N PRO A 63 -4.80 -8.38 3.92
CA PRO A 63 -6.10 -8.21 4.55
C PRO A 63 -6.06 -7.11 5.63
N ILE A 64 -7.02 -6.18 5.61
CA ILE A 64 -7.09 -5.07 6.59
C ILE A 64 -6.96 -5.55 8.05
N PRO A 65 -7.61 -6.66 8.50
CA PRO A 65 -7.47 -7.12 9.89
C PRO A 65 -6.03 -7.44 10.28
N GLN A 66 -5.21 -7.87 9.33
CA GLN A 66 -3.81 -8.25 9.55
C GLN A 66 -2.83 -7.10 9.32
N GLN A 67 -3.28 -5.97 8.77
CA GLN A 67 -2.42 -4.85 8.36
C GLN A 67 -1.54 -4.33 9.51
N LYS A 68 -2.09 -4.17 10.72
CA LYS A 68 -1.33 -3.70 11.89
C LYS A 68 -0.23 -4.69 12.31
N VAL A 69 -0.44 -5.99 12.11
CA VAL A 69 0.57 -7.01 12.40
C VAL A 69 1.67 -6.95 11.36
N PHE A 70 1.31 -6.79 10.08
CA PHE A 70 2.28 -6.56 9.01
C PHE A 70 3.13 -5.31 9.27
N GLN A 71 2.56 -4.19 9.70
CA GLN A 71 3.30 -2.96 10.01
C GLN A 71 4.43 -3.18 11.03
N LYS A 72 4.23 -4.03 12.05
CA LYS A 72 5.28 -4.34 13.05
C LYS A 72 6.52 -4.98 12.42
N ILE A 73 6.33 -5.83 11.42
CA ILE A 73 7.42 -6.56 10.74
C ILE A 73 7.81 -5.94 9.40
N GLN A 74 7.10 -4.90 8.94
CA GLN A 74 7.15 -4.40 7.57
C GLN A 74 8.53 -3.90 7.17
N ILE A 75 9.29 -3.26 8.08
CA ILE A 75 10.64 -2.76 7.79
C ILE A 75 11.58 -3.91 7.41
N ILE A 76 11.55 -5.00 8.18
CA ILE A 76 12.40 -6.18 7.96
C ILE A 76 11.89 -6.97 6.74
N LEU A 77 10.57 -7.18 6.66
CA LEU A 77 9.92 -7.91 5.58
C LEU A 77 10.17 -7.26 4.22
N VAL A 78 10.02 -5.93 4.11
CA VAL A 78 10.28 -5.20 2.87
C VAL A 78 11.74 -5.33 2.48
N ARG A 79 12.68 -5.17 3.42
CA ARG A 79 14.11 -5.31 3.13
C ARG A 79 14.46 -6.69 2.57
N GLU A 80 13.95 -7.75 3.17
CA GLU A 80 14.22 -9.13 2.73
C GLU A 80 13.57 -9.44 1.37
N LEU A 81 12.35 -8.94 1.13
CA LEU A 81 11.72 -9.08 -0.18
C LEU A 81 12.44 -8.26 -1.26
N GLU A 82 12.87 -7.04 -0.96
CA GLU A 82 13.64 -6.20 -1.90
C GLU A 82 14.96 -6.88 -2.31
N LYS A 83 15.64 -7.56 -1.38
CA LYS A 83 16.82 -8.38 -1.71
C LYS A 83 16.50 -9.52 -2.68
N LYS A 84 15.38 -10.24 -2.47
CA LYS A 84 14.95 -11.36 -3.33
C LYS A 84 14.50 -10.88 -4.72
N PHE A 85 13.84 -9.73 -4.81
CA PHE A 85 13.31 -9.18 -6.06
C PHE A 85 14.26 -8.19 -6.74
N SER A 86 15.57 -8.47 -6.71
CA SER A 86 16.60 -7.72 -7.44
C SER A 86 16.61 -6.21 -7.15
N GLY A 87 16.29 -5.81 -5.93
CA GLY A 87 16.26 -4.40 -5.51
C GLY A 87 15.04 -3.61 -6.01
N LYS A 88 14.03 -4.26 -6.60
CA LYS A 88 12.75 -3.62 -6.93
C LYS A 88 12.07 -3.13 -5.66
N HIS A 89 11.50 -1.94 -5.69
CA HIS A 89 10.80 -1.39 -4.52
C HIS A 89 9.55 -2.21 -4.20
N VAL A 90 9.42 -2.64 -2.94
CA VAL A 90 8.26 -3.40 -2.45
C VAL A 90 7.43 -2.50 -1.54
N VAL A 91 6.12 -2.43 -1.81
CA VAL A 91 5.17 -1.66 -1.00
C VAL A 91 4.00 -2.54 -0.56
N VAL A 92 3.61 -2.43 0.71
CA VAL A 92 2.52 -3.19 1.32
C VAL A 92 1.30 -2.29 1.47
N ILE A 93 0.15 -2.73 0.96
CA ILE A 93 -1.10 -1.96 0.98
C ILE A 93 -2.23 -2.84 1.55
N GLY A 94 -3.05 -2.27 2.43
CA GLY A 94 -4.27 -2.92 2.89
C GLY A 94 -5.31 -3.04 1.77
N GLU A 95 -5.85 -4.25 1.55
CA GLU A 95 -6.90 -4.47 0.57
C GLU A 95 -8.23 -3.87 1.04
N ARG A 96 -8.58 -2.70 0.48
CA ARG A 96 -9.79 -1.95 0.84
C ARG A 96 -10.85 -2.02 -0.26
N LYS A 97 -12.09 -2.32 0.15
CA LYS A 97 -13.25 -2.35 -0.76
C LYS A 97 -14.05 -1.05 -0.69
N ILE A 98 -13.98 -0.26 -1.76
CA ILE A 98 -14.81 0.94 -1.95
C ILE A 98 -16.24 0.50 -2.29
N LEU A 99 -17.21 0.93 -1.48
CA LEU A 99 -18.63 0.77 -1.82
C LEU A 99 -19.08 1.94 -2.70
N PRO A 100 -20.00 1.76 -3.67
CA PRO A 100 -20.52 2.88 -4.43
C PRO A 100 -21.31 3.84 -3.54
N LYS A 101 -21.35 5.14 -3.91
CA LYS A 101 -22.20 6.11 -3.23
C LYS A 101 -23.67 5.73 -3.49
N PRO A 102 -24.52 5.58 -2.46
CA PRO A 102 -25.93 5.31 -2.69
C PRO A 102 -26.56 6.49 -3.43
N THR A 103 -27.20 6.21 -4.57
CA THR A 103 -27.96 7.18 -5.36
C THR A 103 -29.45 6.83 -5.29
N ARG A 104 -30.33 7.82 -5.55
CA ARG A 104 -31.79 7.59 -5.52
C ARG A 104 -32.27 6.52 -6.52
N LYS A 105 -31.53 6.33 -7.62
CA LYS A 105 -31.84 5.36 -8.70
C LYS A 105 -31.01 4.08 -8.62
N ALA A 106 -30.47 3.73 -7.44
CA ALA A 106 -29.67 2.51 -7.31
C ALA A 106 -30.53 1.27 -7.57
N ARG A 107 -30.11 0.43 -8.54
CA ARG A 107 -30.82 -0.80 -8.92
C ARG A 107 -31.06 -1.73 -7.73
N ASN A 108 -30.06 -1.84 -6.83
CA ASN A 108 -30.16 -2.56 -5.57
C ASN A 108 -29.84 -1.60 -4.41
N PRO A 109 -30.85 -1.01 -3.76
CA PRO A 109 -30.62 -0.16 -2.59
C PRO A 109 -30.07 -1.02 -1.44
N LEU A 110 -28.92 -0.64 -0.89
CA LEU A 110 -28.38 -1.31 0.28
C LEU A 110 -29.29 -1.03 1.49
N LYS A 111 -29.74 -2.08 2.17
CA LYS A 111 -30.53 -1.98 3.42
C LYS A 111 -29.73 -1.32 4.55
N GLN A 112 -28.42 -1.53 4.57
CA GLN A 112 -27.52 -0.98 5.59
C GLN A 112 -26.85 0.31 5.12
N LYS A 113 -26.67 1.26 6.04
CA LYS A 113 -25.92 2.50 5.80
C LYS A 113 -24.47 2.18 5.39
N ARG A 114 -23.99 2.83 4.32
CA ARG A 114 -22.59 2.73 3.87
C ARG A 114 -21.64 3.18 5.00
N PRO A 115 -20.68 2.34 5.43
CA PRO A 115 -19.65 2.74 6.38
C PRO A 115 -18.75 3.85 5.81
N ARG A 116 -18.35 4.82 6.65
CA ARG A 116 -17.44 5.91 6.25
C ARG A 116 -16.07 5.39 5.78
N SER A 117 -15.57 4.32 6.41
CA SER A 117 -14.31 3.65 6.05
C SER A 117 -14.31 3.05 4.64
N ARG A 118 -15.49 2.81 4.05
CA ARG A 118 -15.65 2.24 2.70
C ARG A 118 -16.04 3.29 1.66
N THR A 119 -15.67 4.55 1.93
CA THR A 119 -15.83 5.66 0.99
C THR A 119 -14.58 5.84 0.14
N LEU A 120 -14.74 6.35 -1.09
CA LEU A 120 -13.60 6.57 -2.01
C LEU A 120 -12.54 7.46 -1.37
N THR A 121 -12.96 8.59 -0.79
CA THR A 121 -12.04 9.53 -0.12
C THR A 121 -11.29 8.87 1.04
N ALA A 122 -12.00 8.20 1.96
CA ALA A 122 -11.36 7.57 3.11
C ALA A 122 -10.40 6.44 2.71
N VAL A 123 -10.74 5.68 1.67
CA VAL A 123 -9.86 4.63 1.14
C VAL A 123 -8.62 5.23 0.48
N TYR A 124 -8.76 6.34 -0.23
CA TYR A 124 -7.63 7.01 -0.88
C TYR A 124 -6.66 7.61 0.15
N ASP A 125 -7.19 8.21 1.21
CA ASP A 125 -6.37 8.70 2.33
C ASP A 125 -5.63 7.56 3.02
N ALA A 126 -6.32 6.45 3.30
CA ALA A 126 -5.70 5.29 3.93
C ALA A 126 -4.67 4.56 3.03
N ILE A 127 -4.84 4.60 1.70
CA ILE A 127 -3.81 4.10 0.78
C ILE A 127 -2.56 4.98 0.85
N LEU A 128 -2.69 6.31 0.95
CA LEU A 128 -1.53 7.18 1.11
C LEU A 128 -0.73 6.84 2.35
N GLU A 129 -1.40 6.66 3.49
CA GLU A 129 -0.78 6.28 4.76
C GLU A 129 -0.01 4.94 4.66
N ASP A 130 -0.60 3.94 4.01
CA ASP A 130 0.06 2.64 3.83
C ASP A 130 1.31 2.73 2.94
N LEU A 131 1.23 3.52 1.87
CA LEU A 131 2.33 3.65 0.90
C LEU A 131 3.58 4.24 1.54
N VAL A 132 3.42 5.18 2.47
CA VAL A 132 4.55 5.95 3.02
C VAL A 132 5.14 5.34 4.28
N PHE A 133 4.53 4.28 4.84
CA PHE A 133 5.06 3.61 6.02
C PHE A 133 6.52 3.16 5.79
N PRO A 134 7.47 3.45 6.70
CA PRO A 134 7.28 3.88 8.09
C PRO A 134 7.06 5.39 8.34
N ALA A 135 7.12 6.25 7.31
CA ALA A 135 6.90 7.68 7.53
C ALA A 135 5.45 7.98 7.83
N GLU A 136 5.27 8.97 8.69
CA GLU A 136 3.96 9.53 8.97
C GLU A 136 3.73 10.77 8.10
N ILE A 137 2.48 10.96 7.70
CA ILE A 137 2.05 12.15 6.97
C ILE A 137 1.80 13.26 7.98
N VAL A 138 2.64 14.28 7.99
CA VAL A 138 2.52 15.45 8.87
C VAL A 138 1.48 16.43 8.35
N GLY A 139 1.29 16.47 7.04
CA GLY A 139 0.34 17.40 6.42
C GLY A 139 -0.07 17.00 5.03
N LYS A 140 -1.21 17.52 4.59
CA LYS A 140 -1.75 17.29 3.26
C LYS A 140 -2.34 18.58 2.74
N ARG A 141 -1.88 19.03 1.57
CA ARG A 141 -2.37 20.22 0.88
C ARG A 141 -2.87 19.81 -0.50
N ILE A 142 -3.98 20.39 -0.94
CA ILE A 142 -4.49 20.16 -2.30
C ILE A 142 -4.37 21.46 -3.05
N ARG A 143 -3.52 21.49 -4.07
CA ARG A 143 -3.39 22.63 -4.98
C ARG A 143 -4.31 22.40 -6.17
N VAL A 144 -5.24 23.32 -6.38
CA VAL A 144 -6.05 23.38 -7.61
C VAL A 144 -5.33 24.30 -8.58
N LYS A 145 -5.04 23.83 -9.80
CA LYS A 145 -4.43 24.60 -10.87
C LYS A 145 -5.49 25.37 -11.67
N LEU A 146 -5.06 26.30 -12.52
CA LEU A 146 -5.94 27.12 -13.37
C LEU A 146 -6.78 26.29 -14.35
N ASP A 147 -6.24 25.14 -14.78
CA ASP A 147 -6.93 24.16 -15.63
C ASP A 147 -7.98 23.31 -14.88
N GLY A 148 -8.15 23.54 -13.57
CA GLY A 148 -9.04 22.78 -12.69
C GLY A 148 -8.45 21.44 -12.20
N SER A 149 -7.25 21.06 -12.65
CA SER A 149 -6.58 19.86 -12.18
C SER A 149 -6.15 20.00 -10.71
N GLN A 150 -6.21 18.89 -9.97
CA GLN A 150 -5.84 18.86 -8.56
C GLN A 150 -4.51 18.12 -8.39
N LEU A 151 -3.58 18.74 -7.69
CA LEU A 151 -2.31 18.14 -7.28
C LEU A 151 -2.28 18.06 -5.76
N VAL A 152 -2.15 16.85 -5.25
CA VAL A 152 -2.11 16.59 -3.80
C VAL A 152 -0.66 16.63 -3.34
N LYS A 153 -0.30 17.61 -2.53
CA LYS A 153 1.00 17.72 -1.87
C LYS A 153 0.92 17.06 -0.50
N VAL A 154 1.69 16.00 -0.30
CA VAL A 154 1.76 15.25 0.96
C VAL A 154 3.08 15.60 1.64
N HIS A 155 3.00 16.06 2.88
CA HIS A 155 4.15 16.39 3.69
C HIS A 155 4.49 15.18 4.58
N LEU A 156 5.70 14.65 4.44
CA LEU A 156 6.22 13.53 5.23
C LEU A 156 7.11 14.04 6.37
N ASP A 157 7.22 13.25 7.44
CA ASP A 157 8.14 13.57 8.54
C ASP A 157 9.59 13.61 8.05
N LYS A 158 10.28 14.72 8.35
CA LYS A 158 11.67 14.97 7.95
C LYS A 158 12.65 14.02 8.64
N ASN A 159 12.34 13.51 9.83
CA ASN A 159 13.20 12.56 10.54
C ASN A 159 13.44 11.26 9.75
N GLN A 160 12.51 10.89 8.88
CA GLN A 160 12.57 9.67 8.09
C GLN A 160 13.05 9.88 6.66
N GLN A 161 13.46 11.11 6.30
CA GLN A 161 13.83 11.49 4.94
C GLN A 161 14.88 10.54 4.34
N THR A 162 15.98 10.28 5.05
CA THR A 162 17.07 9.41 4.57
C THR A 162 16.61 8.00 4.20
N THR A 163 15.58 7.49 4.88
CA THR A 163 15.08 6.12 4.68
C THR A 163 14.06 6.00 3.55
N ILE A 164 13.35 7.08 3.20
CA ILE A 164 12.18 7.02 2.31
C ILE A 164 12.35 7.85 1.04
N GLU A 165 13.24 8.85 1.04
CA GLU A 165 13.44 9.77 -0.09
C GLU A 165 13.68 9.04 -1.42
N HIS A 166 14.47 7.96 -1.40
CA HIS A 166 14.74 7.15 -2.60
C HIS A 166 13.51 6.39 -3.16
N LYS A 167 12.40 6.29 -2.40
CA LYS A 167 11.15 5.61 -2.81
C LYS A 167 10.04 6.58 -3.23
N VAL A 168 10.22 7.90 -3.06
CA VAL A 168 9.17 8.92 -3.30
C VAL A 168 8.59 8.87 -4.72
N ASP A 169 9.43 8.69 -5.73
CA ASP A 169 9.00 8.58 -7.13
C ASP A 169 8.14 7.33 -7.37
N THR A 170 8.47 6.25 -6.66
CA THR A 170 7.71 5.00 -6.70
C THR A 170 6.33 5.20 -6.11
N PHE A 171 6.23 5.86 -4.94
CA PHE A 171 4.96 6.11 -4.28
C PHE A 171 4.03 6.97 -5.13
N THR A 172 4.60 8.00 -5.79
CA THR A 172 3.86 8.87 -6.71
C THR A 172 3.27 8.05 -7.86
N SER A 173 4.10 7.22 -8.49
CA SER A 173 3.70 6.38 -9.63
C SER A 173 2.65 5.33 -9.24
N VAL A 174 2.87 4.65 -8.11
CA VAL A 174 1.95 3.64 -7.57
C VAL A 174 0.61 4.27 -7.24
N TYR A 175 0.60 5.38 -6.50
CA TYR A 175 -0.65 6.03 -6.11
C TYR A 175 -1.43 6.52 -7.32
N LYS A 176 -0.75 7.10 -8.33
CA LYS A 176 -1.37 7.51 -9.58
C LYS A 176 -1.98 6.32 -10.32
N LYS A 177 -1.31 5.16 -10.37
CA LYS A 177 -1.84 3.97 -11.03
C LYS A 177 -3.04 3.36 -10.32
N LEU A 178 -3.07 3.42 -8.98
CA LEU A 178 -4.16 2.87 -8.17
C LEU A 178 -5.39 3.78 -8.13
N THR A 179 -5.19 5.10 -8.06
CA THR A 179 -6.26 6.05 -7.77
C THR A 179 -6.60 7.00 -8.91
N GLY A 180 -5.70 7.14 -9.89
CA GLY A 180 -5.80 8.12 -10.97
C GLY A 180 -5.49 9.56 -10.56
N ARG A 181 -5.06 9.81 -9.31
CA ARG A 181 -4.78 11.16 -8.80
C ARG A 181 -3.28 11.45 -8.77
N ASP A 182 -2.91 12.67 -9.13
CA ASP A 182 -1.54 13.14 -9.03
C ASP A 182 -1.20 13.56 -7.60
N VAL A 183 -0.07 13.04 -7.11
CA VAL A 183 0.47 13.31 -5.77
C VAL A 183 1.93 13.72 -5.90
N THR A 184 2.38 14.61 -5.02
CA THR A 184 3.80 14.89 -4.81
C THR A 184 4.11 14.78 -3.31
N PHE A 185 5.20 14.10 -2.95
CA PHE A 185 5.66 14.02 -1.57
C PHE A 185 6.78 15.04 -1.33
N GLU A 186 6.69 15.77 -0.24
CA GLU A 186 7.62 16.82 0.14
C GLU A 186 8.01 16.64 1.62
N PHE A 187 9.26 16.93 1.98
CA PHE A 187 9.72 17.00 3.37
C PHE A 187 9.75 18.48 3.77
N PRO A 188 8.81 18.98 4.58
CA PRO A 188 8.82 20.37 5.01
C PRO A 188 9.99 20.63 5.96
N ASP A 189 10.58 21.82 5.86
CA ASP A 189 11.51 22.28 6.88
C ASP A 189 10.75 22.63 8.18
N ASN A 190 11.36 22.34 9.33
CA ASN A 190 10.80 22.71 10.61
C ASN A 190 10.66 24.24 10.66
N TYR A 191 9.42 24.73 10.72
CA TYR A 191 9.10 26.17 10.75
C TYR A 191 9.49 26.87 12.08
N LEU A 192 10.39 26.29 12.89
CA LEU A 192 10.94 26.91 14.10
C LEU A 192 12.18 27.77 13.76
N ASN A 193 11.98 28.74 12.89
CA ASN A 193 12.90 29.86 12.72
C ASN A 193 12.15 31.16 13.06
N VAL A 194 11.79 31.32 14.34
CA VAL A 194 11.53 32.61 14.99
C VAL A 194 12.05 32.51 16.42
#